data_AF-W0JDD6-F1
#
_entry.id   AF-W0JDD6-F1
#
_cell.length_a   1.000
_cell.length_b   1.000
_cell.length_c   1.000
_cell.angle_alpha   90.00
_cell.angle_beta   90.00
_cell.angle_gamma   90.00
#
_symmetry.space_group_name_H-M   'P 1'
#
loop_
_entity.id
_entity.type
_entity.pdbx_description
1 polymer ?
#
loop_
_entity_poly.entity_id
_entity_poly.type
_entity_poly.pdbx_seq_one_letter_code
_entity_poly.pdbx_strand_id
1 'polypeptide(L)'
;MTKVKNVEKRIWDIEGFDVVIKQNGKNKRSDASGLPHYIKYEKMAKNDMTVSEWKKARFSPTFPGYTVDVIDGNGKKVTGNTKLGTVRDTYSEE
;
A
#
# COMPACT_ATOMS: atom_id res chain seq x y z
N MET A 1 13.72 1.87 14.25
CA MET A 1 13.57 1.89 12.77
C MET A 1 12.75 0.69 12.36
N THR A 2 11.91 0.85 11.35
CA THR A 2 10.91 -0.17 11.02
C THR A 2 11.20 -0.76 9.66
N LYS A 3 11.03 -2.08 9.57
CA LYS A 3 11.24 -2.85 8.34
C LYS A 3 10.10 -2.60 7.37
N VAL A 4 10.41 -2.66 6.07
CA VAL A 4 9.41 -2.60 4.98
C VAL A 4 8.24 -3.56 5.27
N LYS A 5 8.55 -4.80 5.67
CA LYS A 5 7.55 -5.83 5.99
C LYS A 5 6.53 -5.40 7.05
N ASN A 6 6.95 -4.63 8.05
CA ASN A 6 6.04 -4.15 9.10
C ASN A 6 5.12 -3.04 8.58
N VAL A 7 5.62 -2.21 7.66
CA VAL A 7 4.81 -1.17 7.00
C VAL A 7 3.78 -1.82 6.08
N GLU A 8 4.19 -2.80 5.27
CA GLU A 8 3.29 -3.55 4.38
C GLU A 8 2.19 -4.23 5.20
N LYS A 9 2.55 -4.94 6.27
CA LYS A 9 1.58 -5.56 7.19
C LYS A 9 0.65 -4.54 7.85
N ARG A 10 1.15 -3.34 8.18
CA ARG A 10 0.32 -2.29 8.78
C ARG A 10 -0.65 -1.69 7.77
N ILE A 11 -0.23 -1.54 6.52
CA ILE A 11 -1.10 -1.09 5.42
C ILE A 11 -2.18 -2.15 5.17
N TRP A 12 -1.84 -3.43 5.15
CA TRP A 12 -2.82 -4.52 5.09
C TRP A 12 -3.87 -4.41 6.20
N ASP A 13 -3.43 -4.27 7.46
CA ASP A 13 -4.30 -4.21 8.64
C ASP A 13 -5.28 -3.01 8.60
N ILE A 14 -4.84 -1.85 8.09
CA ILE A 14 -5.66 -0.64 8.01
C ILE A 14 -6.50 -0.58 6.73
N GLU A 15 -5.88 -0.90 5.60
CA GLU A 15 -6.44 -0.67 4.27
C GLU A 15 -7.08 -1.92 3.65
N GLY A 16 -6.77 -3.12 4.14
CA GLY A 16 -7.36 -4.37 3.66
C GLY A 16 -6.88 -4.84 2.30
N PHE A 17 -5.65 -4.49 1.89
CA PHE A 17 -5.02 -4.98 0.66
C PHE A 17 -3.50 -5.02 0.79
N ASP A 18 -2.85 -5.90 0.00
CA ASP A 18 -1.40 -6.00 -0.04
C ASP A 18 -0.76 -4.88 -0.84
N VAL A 19 0.46 -4.53 -0.44
CA VAL A 19 1.27 -3.52 -1.11
C VAL A 19 2.74 -3.94 -1.20
N VAL A 20 3.39 -3.52 -2.28
CA VAL A 20 4.82 -3.73 -2.52
C VAL A 20 5.51 -2.38 -2.62
N ILE A 21 6.41 -2.09 -1.69
CA ILE A 21 7.16 -0.83 -1.64
C ILE A 21 8.43 -0.93 -2.48
N LYS A 22 8.64 0.07 -3.36
CA LYS A 22 9.76 0.18 -4.29
C LYS A 22 10.49 1.50 -4.09
N GLN A 23 11.81 1.51 -4.21
CA GLN A 23 12.62 2.73 -4.13
C GLN A 23 13.40 2.90 -5.43
N ASN A 24 13.26 4.06 -6.07
CA ASN A 24 13.95 4.38 -7.32
C ASN A 24 13.81 3.29 -8.41
N GLY A 25 12.60 2.73 -8.57
CA GLY A 25 12.31 1.67 -9.54
C GLY A 25 12.86 0.28 -9.20
N LYS A 26 13.58 0.12 -8.07
CA LYS A 26 14.07 -1.18 -7.58
C LYS A 26 13.25 -1.64 -6.38
N ASN A 27 12.89 -2.91 -6.35
CA ASN A 27 12.26 -3.51 -5.17
C ASN A 27 13.22 -3.39 -3.99
N LYS A 28 12.79 -2.73 -2.92
CA LYS A 28 13.57 -2.74 -1.69
C LYS A 28 13.38 -4.11 -1.05
N ARG A 29 14.47 -4.79 -0.66
CA ARG A 29 14.38 -6.04 0.10
C ARG A 29 13.55 -5.77 1.36
N SER A 30 12.65 -6.69 1.72
CA SER A 30 11.74 -6.56 2.87
C SER A 30 12.45 -6.34 4.22
N ASP A 31 13.76 -6.62 4.30
CA ASP A 31 14.61 -6.38 5.47
C ASP A 31 15.20 -4.96 5.56
N ALA A 32 14.99 -4.14 4.53
CA ALA A 32 15.48 -2.76 4.53
C ALA A 32 14.85 -1.97 5.68
N SER A 33 15.72 -1.50 6.58
CA SER A 33 15.34 -0.68 7.71
C SER A 33 15.45 0.80 7.36
N GLY A 34 14.70 1.65 8.06
CA GLY A 34 14.72 3.11 7.87
C GLY A 34 13.52 3.68 7.11
N LEU A 35 12.44 2.92 6.97
CA LEU A 35 11.16 3.49 6.53
C LEU A 35 10.45 4.18 7.71
N PRO A 36 9.83 5.35 7.49
CA PRO A 36 8.97 5.98 8.48
C PRO A 36 7.76 5.10 8.81
N HIS A 37 7.20 5.26 10.01
CA HIS A 37 6.00 4.52 10.39
C HIS A 37 4.76 5.04 9.66
N TYR A 38 3.91 4.10 9.22
CA TYR A 38 2.56 4.39 8.74
C TYR A 38 1.60 4.51 9.93
N ILE A 39 1.78 5.55 10.75
CA ILE A 39 1.01 5.80 11.99
C ILE A 39 -0.12 6.83 11.81
N LYS A 40 -0.14 7.54 10.68
CA LYS A 40 -1.04 8.68 10.47
C LYS A 40 -2.51 8.27 10.23
N TYR A 41 -2.75 7.02 9.86
CA TYR A 41 -4.07 6.55 9.47
C TYR A 41 -4.49 5.39 10.38
N GLU A 42 -5.60 5.56 11.08
CA GLU A 42 -6.20 4.52 11.94
C GLU A 42 -7.41 3.86 11.28
N LYS A 43 -7.95 4.46 10.22
CA LYS A 43 -9.13 3.99 9.50
C LYS A 43 -8.82 3.74 8.03
N MET A 44 -9.47 2.72 7.48
CA MET A 44 -9.43 2.41 6.05
C MET A 44 -9.75 3.63 5.20
N ALA A 45 -9.09 3.76 4.05
CA ALA A 45 -9.46 4.75 3.05
C ALA A 45 -10.85 4.46 2.48
N LYS A 46 -11.52 5.50 1.95
CA LYS A 46 -12.84 5.36 1.34
C LYS A 46 -12.78 4.38 0.16
N ASN A 47 -13.79 3.52 0.02
CA ASN A 47 -13.88 2.55 -1.08
C ASN A 47 -13.89 3.21 -2.46
N ASP A 48 -14.49 4.40 -2.57
CA ASP A 48 -14.58 5.16 -3.83
C ASP A 48 -13.24 5.80 -4.25
N MET A 49 -12.28 5.89 -3.32
CA MET A 49 -10.94 6.41 -3.61
C MET A 49 -10.20 5.48 -4.58
N THR A 50 -9.51 6.04 -5.56
CA THR A 50 -8.66 5.25 -6.46
C THR A 50 -7.32 4.92 -5.83
N VAL A 51 -6.67 3.85 -6.32
CA VAL A 51 -5.30 3.47 -5.94
C VAL A 51 -4.33 4.64 -6.18
N SER A 52 -4.44 5.35 -7.30
CA SER A 52 -3.61 6.52 -7.60
C SER A 52 -3.78 7.64 -6.58
N GLU A 53 -5.02 7.95 -6.20
CA GLU A 53 -5.29 8.96 -5.19
C GLU A 53 -4.77 8.52 -3.83
N TRP A 54 -4.97 7.27 -3.44
CA TRP A 54 -4.45 6.74 -2.19
C TRP A 54 -2.93 6.86 -2.11
N LYS A 55 -2.23 6.52 -3.21
CA LYS A 55 -0.78 6.69 -3.32
C LYS A 55 -0.37 8.15 -3.11
N LYS A 56 -1.07 9.10 -3.70
CA LYS A 56 -0.75 10.54 -3.58
C LYS A 56 -1.10 11.12 -2.21
N ALA A 57 -2.26 10.77 -1.67
CA ALA A 57 -2.81 11.39 -0.46
C ALA A 57 -2.32 10.74 0.83
N ARG A 58 -2.05 9.42 0.82
CA ARG A 58 -1.64 8.66 2.00
C ARG A 58 -0.18 8.22 1.95
N PHE A 59 0.26 7.63 0.84
CA PHE A 59 1.59 7.02 0.76
C PHE A 59 2.71 8.05 0.51
N SER A 60 2.60 8.86 -0.55
CA SER A 60 3.60 9.85 -0.96
C SER A 60 4.03 10.83 0.14
N PRO A 61 3.14 11.39 0.99
CA PRO A 61 3.56 12.31 2.06
C PRO A 61 4.33 11.60 3.19
N THR A 62 4.09 10.30 3.41
CA THR A 62 4.81 9.53 4.41
C THR A 62 6.13 8.99 3.87
N PHE A 63 6.19 8.65 2.59
CA PHE A 63 7.34 8.00 1.96
C PHE A 63 7.86 8.79 0.75
N PRO A 64 8.47 9.97 0.95
CA PRO A 64 9.05 10.74 -0.14
C PRO A 64 10.18 9.96 -0.83
N GLY A 65 10.17 9.92 -2.16
CA GLY A 65 11.17 9.17 -2.95
C GLY A 65 10.92 7.66 -3.05
N TYR A 66 9.80 7.17 -2.50
CA TYR A 66 9.35 5.79 -2.65
C TYR A 66 8.13 5.72 -3.55
N THR A 67 7.99 4.56 -4.17
CA THR A 67 6.85 4.17 -4.99
C THR A 67 6.22 2.93 -4.36
N VAL A 68 4.93 2.72 -4.59
CA VAL A 68 4.21 1.57 -4.06
C VAL A 68 3.33 0.99 -5.15
N ASP A 69 3.26 -0.33 -5.22
CA ASP A 69 2.29 -1.05 -6.01
C ASP A 69 1.27 -1.71 -5.10
N VAL A 70 0.00 -1.56 -5.44
CA VAL A 70 -1.09 -2.23 -4.72
C VAL A 70 -1.33 -3.56 -5.42
N ILE A 71 -1.55 -4.60 -4.63
CA ILE A 71 -1.75 -5.97 -5.07
C ILE A 71 -3.20 -6.37 -4.75
N ASP A 72 -3.86 -7.07 -5.66
CA ASP A 72 -5.18 -7.67 -5.44
C ASP A 72 -5.09 -9.07 -4.81
N GLY A 73 -6.22 -9.66 -4.44
CA GLY A 73 -6.29 -11.01 -3.85
C GLY A 73 -5.69 -12.10 -4.73
N ASN A 74 -5.63 -11.86 -6.04
CA ASN A 74 -5.01 -12.75 -7.00
C ASN A 74 -3.48 -12.61 -7.07
N GLY A 75 -2.87 -11.77 -6.22
CA GLY A 75 -1.43 -11.51 -6.22
C GLY A 75 -0.96 -10.64 -7.39
N LYS A 76 -1.88 -9.94 -8.08
CA LYS A 76 -1.57 -9.14 -9.27
C LYS A 76 -1.56 -7.65 -8.94
N LYS A 77 -0.63 -6.91 -9.57
CA LYS A 77 -0.57 -5.46 -9.44
C LYS A 77 -1.81 -4.82 -10.06
N VAL A 78 -2.49 -3.96 -9.30
CA VAL A 78 -3.65 -3.22 -9.80
C VAL A 78 -3.24 -1.90 -10.41
N THR A 79 -4.03 -1.45 -11.40
CA THR A 79 -3.80 -0.15 -12.04
C THR A 79 -4.23 0.98 -11.12
N GLY A 80 -3.63 2.16 -11.30
CA GLY A 80 -3.93 3.33 -10.48
C GLY A 80 -5.39 3.82 -10.56
N ASN A 81 -6.11 3.49 -11.63
CA ASN A 81 -7.52 3.87 -11.80
C ASN A 81 -8.49 2.93 -11.07
N THR A 82 -7.99 1.83 -10.50
CA THR A 82 -8.80 0.87 -9.76
C THR A 82 -9.26 1.49 -8.44
N LYS A 83 -10.54 1.30 -8.08
CA LYS A 83 -11.08 1.73 -6.78
C LYS A 83 -10.57 0.81 -5.68
N LEU A 84 -10.28 1.37 -4.51
CA LEU A 84 -9.84 0.57 -3.35
C LEU A 84 -10.91 -0.44 -2.91
N GLY A 85 -12.19 -0.09 -3.05
CA GLY A 85 -13.29 -1.02 -2.81
C GLY A 85 -13.18 -2.28 -3.67
N THR A 86 -12.93 -2.12 -4.98
CA THR A 86 -12.74 -3.24 -5.91
C THR A 86 -11.51 -4.07 -5.56
N VAL A 87 -10.41 -3.44 -5.15
CA VAL A 87 -9.21 -4.20 -4.72
C VAL A 87 -9.53 -5.07 -3.50
N ARG A 88 -10.25 -4.54 -2.51
CA ARG A 88 -10.64 -5.29 -1.30
C ARG A 88 -11.60 -6.43 -1.60
N ASP A 89 -12.52 -6.21 -2.53
CA ASP A 89 -13.51 -7.18 -2.98
C ASP A 89 -12.83 -8.47 -3.46
N THR A 90 -11.71 -8.34 -4.19
CA THR A 90 -10.93 -9.49 -4.66
C THR A 90 -10.34 -10.37 -3.54
N TYR A 91 -10.28 -9.89 -2.31
CA TYR A 91 -9.86 -10.69 -1.13
C TYR A 91 -11.04 -11.30 -0.36
N SER A 92 -12.27 -10.84 -0.64
CA SER A 92 -13.50 -11.35 0.01
C SER A 92 -14.18 -12.45 -0.80
N GLU A 93 -13.82 -12.61 -2.07
CA GLU A 93 -14.29 -13.68 -2.96
C GLU A 93 -13.52 -15.01 -2.81
N GLU A 94 -12.66 -15.15 -1.79
CA GLU A 94 -11.85 -16.34 -1.50
C GLU A 94 -12.31 -17.11 -0.25
#